data_AF-A0A7S1T111-F1
#
_entry.id   AF-A0A7S1T111-F1
#
_cell.length_a   1.000
_cell.length_b   1.000
_cell.length_c   1.000
_cell.angle_alpha   90.00
_cell.angle_beta   90.00
_cell.angle_gamma   90.00
#
_symmetry.space_group_name_H-M   'P 1'
#
loop_
_entity.id
_entity.type
_entity.pdbx_description
1 polymer ?
#
loop_
_entity_poly.entity_id
_entity_poly.type
_entity_poly.pdbx_seq_one_letter_code
_entity_poly.pdbx_strand_id
1 'polypeptide(L)'
;VRFGLEAALLSALAEARGCTLAELLTLTSLMTPGVGASTDGRAVAVNALIGGNESPESAVQKAERLCALGYRCIKVKVGRRADPREDAAVLHAIRTAVGDSMVLR
;
A
#
# COMPACT_ATOMS: atom_id res chain seq x y z
N VAL A 1 13.81 -14.86 11.62
CA VAL A 1 13.52 -16.20 11.03
C VAL A 1 12.07 -16.64 11.22
N ARG A 2 11.42 -16.33 12.35
CA ARG A 2 10.02 -16.74 12.66
C ARG A 2 9.00 -16.51 11.53
N PHE A 3 8.92 -15.28 10.99
CA PHE A 3 7.92 -14.95 9.96
C PHE A 3 8.11 -15.73 8.65
N GLY A 4 9.36 -16.01 8.26
CA GLY A 4 9.64 -16.78 7.05
C GLY A 4 9.21 -18.24 7.19
N LEU A 5 9.48 -18.86 8.35
CA LEU A 5 9.05 -20.23 8.64
C LEU A 5 7.52 -20.33 8.70
N GLU A 6 6.87 -19.39 9.37
CA GLU A 6 5.41 -19.33 9.47
C GLU A 6 4.74 -19.18 8.10
N ALA A 7 5.24 -18.27 7.25
CA ALA A 7 4.73 -18.10 5.89
C ALA A 7 4.91 -19.36 5.04
N ALA A 8 6.05 -20.06 5.17
CA ALA A 8 6.29 -21.32 4.49
C ALA A 8 5.31 -22.42 4.94
N LEU A 9 5.07 -22.54 6.25
CA LEU A 9 4.11 -23.52 6.80
C LEU A 9 2.67 -23.24 6.36
N LEU A 10 2.23 -21.99 6.38
CA LEU A 10 0.90 -21.60 5.91
C LEU A 10 0.72 -21.87 4.41
N SER A 11 1.77 -21.65 3.62
CA SER A 11 1.76 -21.94 2.19
C SER A 11 1.65 -23.44 1.92
N ALA A 12 2.47 -24.26 2.60
CA ALA A 12 2.41 -25.72 2.50
C ALA A 12 1.07 -26.29 2.97
N LEU A 13 0.46 -25.70 4.00
CA LEU A 13 -0.86 -26.09 4.50
C LEU A 13 -1.97 -25.80 3.49
N ALA A 14 -1.92 -24.65 2.80
CA ALA A 14 -2.88 -24.30 1.77
C ALA A 14 -2.81 -25.28 0.60
N GLU A 15 -1.58 -25.60 0.15
CA GLU A 15 -1.31 -26.58 -0.90
C GLU A 15 -1.81 -27.98 -0.53
N ALA A 16 -1.49 -28.46 0.68
CA ALA A 16 -1.95 -29.77 1.16
C ALA A 16 -3.48 -29.88 1.27
N ARG A 17 -4.19 -28.76 1.40
CA ARG A 17 -5.65 -28.68 1.43
C ARG A 17 -6.28 -28.39 0.06
N GLY A 18 -5.47 -28.24 -0.99
CA GLY A 18 -5.95 -27.94 -2.34
C GLY A 18 -6.63 -26.57 -2.45
N CYS A 19 -6.22 -25.58 -1.66
CA CYS A 19 -6.77 -24.23 -1.66
C CYS A 19 -5.66 -23.17 -1.76
N THR A 20 -6.02 -21.94 -2.08
CA THR A 20 -5.11 -20.80 -2.01
C THR A 20 -4.90 -20.35 -0.56
N LEU A 21 -3.79 -19.65 -0.28
CA LEU A 21 -3.56 -19.07 1.04
C LEU A 21 -4.66 -18.05 1.43
N ALA A 22 -5.18 -17.30 0.47
CA ALA A 22 -6.28 -16.36 0.71
C ALA A 22 -7.56 -17.09 1.16
N GLU A 23 -7.90 -18.19 0.51
CA GLU A 23 -9.01 -19.06 0.92
C GLU A 23 -8.74 -19.66 2.30
N LEU A 24 -7.53 -20.18 2.54
CA LEU A 24 -7.16 -20.74 3.85
C LEU A 24 -7.36 -19.73 4.97
N LEU A 25 -6.93 -18.48 4.78
CA LEU A 25 -7.07 -17.42 5.78
C LEU A 25 -8.52 -16.96 5.95
N THR A 26 -9.30 -16.89 4.87
CA THR A 26 -10.71 -16.45 4.90
C THR A 26 -11.68 -17.55 5.38
N LEU A 27 -11.36 -18.84 5.19
CA LEU A 27 -12.09 -19.97 5.77
C LEU A 27 -12.12 -19.90 7.30
N THR A 28 -11.01 -19.46 7.92
CA THR A 28 -10.95 -19.18 9.36
C THR A 28 -11.90 -18.03 9.77
N SER A 29 -12.10 -17.06 8.88
CA SER A 29 -12.99 -15.92 9.09
C SER A 29 -14.47 -16.32 9.05
N LEU A 30 -14.86 -17.28 8.20
CA LEU A 30 -16.23 -17.82 8.15
C LEU A 30 -16.63 -18.58 9.42
N MET A 31 -15.66 -19.04 10.22
CA MET A 31 -15.92 -19.67 11.53
C MET A 31 -16.04 -18.66 12.68
N THR A 32 -15.86 -17.36 12.41
CA THR A 32 -15.93 -16.29 13.41
C THR A 32 -17.07 -15.33 13.06
N PRO A 33 -18.21 -15.34 13.79
CA PRO A 33 -19.33 -14.45 13.49
C PRO A 33 -18.90 -12.98 13.58
N GLY A 34 -19.10 -12.20 12.51
CA GLY A 34 -18.89 -10.74 12.50
C GLY A 34 -17.73 -10.23 11.65
N VAL A 35 -16.88 -11.10 11.08
CA VAL A 35 -15.88 -10.69 10.08
C VAL A 35 -16.47 -10.92 8.70
N GLY A 36 -16.98 -9.86 8.09
CA GLY A 36 -17.50 -9.91 6.72
C GLY A 36 -16.43 -10.44 5.77
N ALA A 37 -16.66 -11.62 5.21
CA ALA A 37 -15.84 -12.15 4.14
C ALA A 37 -15.91 -11.16 2.97
N SER A 38 -14.81 -10.47 2.66
CA SER A 38 -14.70 -9.69 1.43
C SER A 38 -14.67 -10.69 0.27
N THR A 39 -15.82 -10.87 -0.38
CA THR A 39 -16.04 -11.86 -1.45
C THR A 39 -15.32 -11.54 -2.75
N ASP A 40 -14.71 -10.36 -2.89
CA ASP A 40 -13.98 -9.96 -4.10
C ASP A 40 -12.47 -10.17 -3.96
N GLY A 41 -12.05 -11.43 -3.96
CA GLY A 41 -10.64 -11.84 -4.06
C GLY A 41 -9.96 -11.48 -5.39
N ARG A 42 -10.46 -10.51 -6.16
CA ARG A 42 -9.99 -10.23 -7.52
C ARG A 42 -8.99 -9.09 -7.64
N ALA A 43 -8.98 -8.11 -6.72
CA ALA A 43 -8.01 -7.02 -6.76
C ALA A 43 -7.85 -6.32 -5.41
N VAL A 44 -6.61 -6.18 -4.94
CA VAL A 44 -6.26 -5.35 -3.77
C VAL A 44 -5.72 -4.01 -4.28
N ALA A 45 -6.29 -2.91 -3.81
CA ALA A 45 -5.78 -1.58 -4.14
C ALA A 45 -4.37 -1.40 -3.56
N VAL A 46 -3.41 -1.06 -4.43
CA VAL A 46 -2.01 -0.81 -4.04
C VAL A 46 -1.73 0.68 -3.97
N ASN A 47 -0.84 1.07 -3.05
CA ASN A 47 -0.34 2.44 -2.96
C ASN A 47 0.90 2.57 -3.84
N ALA A 48 1.06 3.71 -4.50
CA ALA A 48 2.34 4.09 -5.09
C ALA A 48 3.32 4.60 -4.03
N LEU A 49 4.59 4.82 -4.42
CA LEU A 49 5.64 5.28 -3.52
C LEU A 49 6.47 6.43 -4.11
N ILE A 50 6.58 7.51 -3.35
CA ILE A 50 7.50 8.62 -3.55
C ILE A 50 8.61 8.56 -2.49
N GLY A 51 9.87 8.70 -2.94
CA GLY A 51 11.05 8.67 -2.08
C GLY A 51 11.18 9.94 -1.23
N GLY A 52 12.03 9.90 -0.21
CA GLY A 52 12.19 11.03 0.72
C GLY A 52 13.26 12.05 0.34
N ASN A 53 14.02 11.81 -0.73
CA ASN A 53 15.13 12.67 -1.15
C ASN A 53 14.85 13.38 -2.49
N GLU A 54 13.62 13.28 -3.01
CA GLU A 54 13.23 13.91 -4.28
C GLU A 54 13.11 15.43 -4.09
N SER A 55 13.47 16.25 -5.08
CA SER A 55 13.13 17.68 -5.01
C SER A 55 11.60 17.87 -5.09
N PRO A 56 11.04 19.00 -4.65
CA PRO A 56 9.62 19.28 -4.80
C PRO A 56 9.11 19.08 -6.24
N GLU A 57 9.85 19.56 -7.23
CA GLU A 57 9.50 19.46 -8.65
C GLU A 57 9.50 18.01 -9.14
N SER A 58 10.54 17.25 -8.76
CA SER A 58 10.65 15.83 -9.12
C SER A 58 9.54 15.01 -8.48
N ALA A 59 9.20 15.30 -7.21
CA ALA A 59 8.13 14.64 -6.49
C ALA A 59 6.76 14.92 -7.11
N VAL A 60 6.52 16.17 -7.56
CA VAL A 60 5.29 16.55 -8.28
C VAL A 60 5.15 15.79 -9.60
N GLN A 61 6.17 15.82 -10.46
CA GLN A 61 6.13 15.11 -11.75
C GLN A 61 5.88 13.61 -11.57
N LYS A 62 6.49 13.02 -10.53
CA LYS A 62 6.26 11.62 -10.19
C LYS A 62 4.85 11.38 -9.68
N ALA A 63 4.30 12.27 -8.85
CA ALA A 63 2.95 12.17 -8.34
C ALA A 63 1.91 12.23 -9.48
N GLU A 64 2.04 13.18 -10.40
CA GLU A 64 1.19 13.30 -11.60
C GLU A 64 1.25 12.04 -12.47
N ARG A 65 2.46 11.53 -12.71
CA ARG A 65 2.64 10.26 -13.43
C ARG A 65 1.95 9.10 -12.73
N LEU A 66 2.03 9.01 -11.41
CA LEU A 66 1.36 7.97 -10.64
C LEU A 66 -0.17 8.09 -10.71
N CYS A 67 -0.69 9.31 -10.73
CA CYS A 67 -2.12 9.56 -11.01
C CYS A 67 -2.52 9.03 -12.39
N ALA A 68 -1.73 9.36 -13.42
CA ALA A 68 -1.96 8.90 -14.79
C ALA A 68 -1.89 7.37 -14.94
N LEU A 69 -1.11 6.69 -14.09
CA LEU A 69 -1.05 5.22 -14.02
C LEU A 69 -2.24 4.58 -13.28
N GLY A 70 -3.18 5.37 -12.77
CA GLY A 70 -4.40 4.90 -12.10
C GLY A 70 -4.26 4.63 -10.61
N TYR A 71 -3.15 5.03 -9.98
CA TYR A 71 -3.05 4.96 -8.52
C TYR A 71 -4.01 5.96 -7.89
N ARG A 72 -4.61 5.56 -6.75
CA ARG A 72 -5.50 6.41 -5.94
C ARG A 72 -4.92 6.77 -4.56
N CYS A 73 -3.76 6.21 -4.24
CA CYS A 73 -3.02 6.49 -3.03
C CYS A 73 -1.52 6.52 -3.30
N ILE A 74 -0.84 7.52 -2.76
CA ILE A 74 0.62 7.66 -2.81
C ILE A 74 1.15 7.69 -1.38
N LYS A 75 2.11 6.80 -1.09
CA LYS A 75 2.93 6.85 0.11
C LYS A 75 4.11 7.80 -0.12
N VAL A 76 4.28 8.80 0.72
CA VAL A 76 5.38 9.77 0.66
C VAL A 76 6.31 9.54 1.85
N LYS A 77 7.58 9.24 1.57
CA LYS A 77 8.58 9.14 2.64
C LYS A 77 8.95 10.55 3.12
N VAL A 78 8.70 10.82 4.39
CA VAL A 78 9.14 12.04 5.10
C VAL A 78 10.24 11.73 6.12
N GLY A 79 10.80 12.75 6.77
CA GLY A 79 11.83 12.62 7.81
C GLY A 79 13.20 12.23 7.24
N ARG A 80 13.47 12.57 5.97
CA ARG A 80 14.77 12.30 5.31
C ARG A 80 15.60 13.55 5.11
N ARG A 81 14.97 14.72 5.26
CA ARG A 81 15.60 16.03 5.15
C ARG A 81 16.01 16.52 6.53
N ALA A 82 16.95 17.47 6.56
CA ALA A 82 17.45 18.03 7.81
C ALA A 82 16.41 18.93 8.49
N ASP A 83 15.64 19.70 7.70
CA ASP A 83 14.56 20.55 8.18
C ASP A 83 13.18 19.92 7.86
N PRO A 84 12.33 19.64 8.87
CA PRO A 84 10.95 19.17 8.66
C PRO A 84 10.10 20.08 7.76
N ARG A 85 10.43 21.38 7.65
CA ARG A 85 9.73 22.31 6.76
C ARG A 85 9.95 21.96 5.30
N GLU A 86 11.07 21.36 4.94
CA GLU A 86 11.33 20.91 3.57
C GLU A 86 10.46 19.69 3.22
N ASP A 87 10.26 18.76 4.17
CA ASP A 87 9.32 17.66 3.99
C ASP A 87 7.88 18.19 3.82
N ALA A 88 7.49 19.19 4.62
CA ALA A 88 6.19 19.85 4.51
C ALA A 88 6.01 20.56 3.16
N ALA A 89 7.05 21.23 2.65
CA ALA A 89 7.02 21.89 1.35
C ALA A 89 6.80 20.88 0.21
N VAL A 90 7.46 19.72 0.26
CA VAL A 90 7.26 18.64 -0.72
C VAL A 90 5.84 18.06 -0.64
N LEU A 91 5.34 17.79 0.57
CA LEU A 91 3.97 17.30 0.76
C LEU A 91 2.94 18.30 0.22
N HIS A 92 3.15 19.59 0.47
CA HIS A 92 2.28 20.65 -0.03
C HIS A 92 2.33 20.72 -1.55
N ALA A 93 3.52 20.70 -2.16
CA ALA A 93 3.68 20.71 -3.62
C ALA A 93 2.98 19.51 -4.27
N ILE A 94 3.17 18.31 -3.73
CA ILE A 94 2.48 17.10 -4.21
C ILE A 94 0.96 17.28 -4.12
N ARG A 95 0.43 17.67 -2.95
CA ARG A 95 -1.00 17.86 -2.73
C ARG A 95 -1.59 18.85 -3.74
N THR A 96 -0.94 20.00 -3.92
CA THR A 96 -1.39 21.03 -4.86
C THR A 96 -1.47 20.49 -6.30
N ALA A 97 -0.55 19.62 -6.71
CA ALA A 97 -0.56 19.04 -8.05
C ALA A 97 -1.62 17.95 -8.25
N VAL A 98 -1.81 17.06 -7.28
CA VAL A 98 -2.69 15.88 -7.45
C VAL A 98 -4.13 16.07 -6.99
N GLY A 99 -4.42 17.13 -6.23
CA GLY A 99 -5.75 17.43 -5.69
C GLY A 99 -6.23 16.44 -4.62
N ASP A 100 -7.32 16.76 -3.94
CA ASP A 100 -7.77 16.04 -2.73
C ASP A 100 -8.32 14.62 -2.97
N SER A 101 -8.64 14.27 -4.22
CA SER A 101 -9.09 12.93 -4.58
C SER A 101 -7.98 11.87 -4.44
N MET A 102 -6.72 12.30 -4.44
CA MET A 102 -5.57 11.43 -4.19
C MET A 102 -5.26 11.32 -2.70
N VAL A 103 -5.27 10.10 -2.17
CA VAL A 103 -4.90 9.84 -0.77
C VAL A 103 -3.38 9.91 -0.61
N LEU A 104 -2.90 10.75 0.30
CA LEU A 104 -1.48 10.80 0.68
C LEU A 104 -1.29 10.13 2.05
N ARG A 105 -0.23 9.32 2.19
CA ARG A 105 0.12 8.57 3.41
C ARG A 105 1.61 8.61 3.70
#